data_AF-A0A950XCD6-F1
#
_entry.id   AF-A0A950XCD6-F1
#
_cell.length_a   1.000
_cell.length_b   1.000
_cell.length_c   1.000
_cell.angle_alpha   90.00
_cell.angle_beta   90.00
_cell.angle_gamma   90.00
#
_symmetry.space_group_name_H-M   'P 1'
#
loop_
_entity.id
_entity.type
_entity.pdbx_description
1 polymer ?
#
loop_
_entity_poly.entity_id
_entity_poly.type
_entity_poly.pdbx_seq_one_letter_code
_entity_poly.pdbx_strand_id
1 'polypeptide(L)'
;MPRTFICKLIAACSCAAVLSGCAGSIERWIVNTRVHQGDVALARGNARDAELAYRLALRVDPADAQARAGYVEASAALAQIEYTKGNFDDAVATVNEGLAIDPQSVRLAALKATIEQAKLQREIVLSNYPTYRAAGLEIQRAYQQLNATNALLLRNLKHFGYTFDTNQLTAAIKRSYELQLELARNTNRLILYRQLITSGVPETPGRSSASFGAGSLLPLP
;
A
#
# COMPACT_ATOMS: atom_id res chain seq x y z
N MET A 1 -27.82 51.80 -72.66
CA MET A 1 -26.48 51.19 -72.70
C MET A 1 -25.57 51.97 -71.75
N PRO A 2 -24.58 51.39 -71.03
CA PRO A 2 -24.50 50.11 -70.32
C PRO A 2 -24.10 50.27 -68.80
N ARG A 3 -24.28 49.19 -68.01
CA ARG A 3 -23.41 48.59 -66.95
C ARG A 3 -22.73 49.52 -65.90
N THR A 4 -22.74 49.29 -64.58
CA THR A 4 -22.26 48.13 -63.76
C THR A 4 -22.72 48.34 -62.29
N PHE A 5 -23.39 47.41 -61.61
CA PHE A 5 -22.89 46.28 -60.78
C PHE A 5 -21.79 46.59 -59.72
N ILE A 6 -22.20 46.42 -58.45
CA ILE A 6 -21.49 45.83 -57.28
C ILE A 6 -20.16 46.46 -56.83
N CYS A 7 -20.08 46.94 -55.58
CA CYS A 7 -19.37 46.20 -54.51
C CYS A 7 -19.56 46.84 -53.13
N LYS A 8 -20.16 46.07 -52.21
CA LYS A 8 -20.13 46.32 -50.77
C LYS A 8 -18.70 46.05 -50.28
N LEU A 9 -18.09 46.99 -49.57
CA LEU A 9 -16.88 46.74 -48.77
C LEU A 9 -17.21 47.02 -47.31
N ILE A 10 -17.64 45.96 -46.62
CA ILE A 10 -17.64 45.89 -45.16
C ILE A 10 -16.19 45.59 -44.75
N ALA A 11 -15.51 46.60 -44.23
CA ALA A 11 -14.22 46.41 -43.56
C ALA A 11 -14.47 45.89 -42.13
N ALA A 12 -14.70 44.57 -42.01
CA ALA A 12 -14.60 43.88 -40.73
C ALA A 12 -13.15 43.39 -40.59
N CYS A 13 -12.28 44.29 -40.12
CA CYS A 13 -10.89 43.98 -39.85
C CYS A 13 -10.80 43.15 -38.56
N SER A 14 -10.79 41.83 -38.72
CA SER A 14 -9.95 40.86 -38.02
C SER A 14 -9.23 41.32 -36.73
N CYS A 15 -9.93 41.26 -35.60
CA CYS A 15 -9.33 41.30 -34.24
C CYS A 15 -9.62 40.01 -33.46
N ALA A 16 -9.31 38.83 -34.01
CA ALA A 16 -9.60 37.55 -33.36
C ALA A 16 -8.38 36.63 -33.11
N ALA A 17 -7.13 37.11 -33.19
CA ALA A 17 -5.97 36.22 -33.14
C ALA A 17 -4.81 36.65 -32.22
N VAL A 18 -5.07 37.27 -31.06
CA VAL A 18 -3.99 37.65 -30.11
C VAL A 18 -4.23 37.17 -28.65
N LEU A 19 -5.31 36.47 -28.35
CA LEU A 19 -5.60 36.07 -26.95
C LEU A 19 -4.99 34.71 -26.52
N SER A 20 -4.33 33.98 -27.42
CA SER A 20 -3.79 32.63 -27.12
C SER A 20 -2.38 32.63 -26.51
N GLY A 21 -1.68 33.76 -26.44
CA GLY A 21 -0.28 33.82 -25.99
C GLY A 21 -0.08 33.64 -24.48
N CYS A 22 -0.98 34.20 -23.64
CA CYS A 22 -0.80 34.20 -22.19
C CYS A 22 -1.28 32.90 -21.54
N ALA A 23 -2.39 32.30 -22.02
CA ALA A 23 -2.94 31.07 -21.46
C ALA A 23 -1.95 29.90 -21.54
N GLY A 24 -1.30 29.71 -22.71
CA GLY A 24 -0.32 28.63 -22.89
C GLY A 24 0.96 28.80 -22.03
N SER A 25 1.32 30.03 -21.65
CA SER A 25 2.46 30.27 -20.76
C SER A 25 2.18 29.85 -19.31
N ILE A 26 0.95 30.05 -18.84
CA ILE A 26 0.51 29.67 -17.49
C ILE A 26 0.30 28.16 -17.41
N GLU A 27 -0.38 27.57 -18.40
CA GLU A 27 -0.58 26.10 -18.46
C GLU A 27 0.75 25.35 -18.44
N ARG A 28 1.71 25.77 -19.26
CA ARG A 28 3.06 25.18 -19.27
C ARG A 28 3.78 25.35 -17.94
N TRP A 29 3.67 26.51 -17.30
CA TRP A 29 4.24 26.73 -15.96
C TRP A 29 3.60 25.80 -14.91
N ILE A 30 2.27 25.61 -14.96
CA ILE A 30 1.55 24.69 -14.07
C ILE A 30 2.05 23.26 -14.29
N VAL A 31 2.09 22.78 -15.54
CA VAL A 31 2.57 21.44 -15.88
C VAL A 31 3.98 21.23 -15.37
N ASN A 32 4.92 22.11 -15.72
CA ASN A 32 6.33 22.00 -15.30
C ASN A 32 6.48 22.00 -13.77
N THR A 33 5.71 22.84 -13.08
CA THR A 33 5.74 22.91 -11.62
C THR A 33 5.24 21.61 -11.00
N ARG A 34 4.14 21.05 -11.52
CA ARG A 34 3.56 19.79 -11.04
C ARG A 34 4.46 18.60 -11.33
N VAL A 35 5.05 18.55 -12.51
CA VAL A 35 6.06 17.55 -12.89
C VAL A 35 7.24 17.61 -11.92
N HIS A 36 7.80 18.80 -11.68
CA HIS A 36 8.92 18.96 -10.75
C HIS A 36 8.56 18.53 -9.31
N GLN A 37 7.35 18.87 -8.83
CA GLN A 37 6.86 18.39 -7.54
C GLN A 37 6.78 16.86 -7.49
N GLY A 38 6.32 16.24 -8.58
CA GLY A 38 6.29 14.79 -8.74
C GLY A 38 7.68 14.18 -8.64
N ASP A 39 8.64 14.73 -9.39
CA ASP A 39 10.04 14.26 -9.42
C ASP A 39 10.67 14.33 -8.02
N VAL A 40 10.45 15.45 -7.30
CA VAL A 40 10.95 15.63 -5.93
C VAL A 40 10.30 14.65 -4.95
N ALA A 41 9.00 14.39 -5.09
CA ALA A 41 8.29 13.43 -4.25
C ALA A 41 8.76 11.99 -4.50
N LEU A 42 8.98 11.59 -5.76
CA LEU A 42 9.57 10.30 -6.11
C LEU A 42 10.96 10.11 -5.52
N ALA A 43 11.82 11.12 -5.67
CA ALA A 43 13.17 11.09 -5.11
C ALA A 43 13.19 10.91 -3.57
N ARG A 44 12.12 11.34 -2.90
CA ARG A 44 11.93 11.17 -1.44
C ARG A 44 11.19 9.88 -1.06
N GLY A 45 10.86 9.02 -2.04
CA GLY A 45 10.10 7.79 -1.82
C GLY A 45 8.62 8.02 -1.49
N ASN A 46 8.10 9.24 -1.69
CA ASN A 46 6.70 9.55 -1.46
C ASN A 46 5.88 9.32 -2.75
N ALA A 47 5.64 8.05 -3.04
CA ALA A 47 4.98 7.62 -4.28
C ALA A 47 3.57 8.20 -4.44
N ARG A 48 2.82 8.39 -3.33
CA ARG A 48 1.44 8.90 -3.38
C ARG A 48 1.38 10.38 -3.74
N ASP A 49 2.26 11.20 -3.15
CA ASP A 49 2.31 12.63 -3.50
C ASP A 49 2.87 12.82 -4.92
N ALA A 50 3.80 11.97 -5.34
CA ALA A 50 4.33 11.99 -6.69
C ALA A 50 3.24 11.69 -7.74
N GLU A 51 2.53 10.58 -7.54
CA GLU A 51 1.42 10.15 -8.39
C GLU A 51 0.40 11.29 -8.53
N LEU A 52 -0.03 11.89 -7.42
CA LEU A 52 -0.97 13.01 -7.42
C LEU A 52 -0.42 14.21 -8.21
N ALA A 53 0.85 14.56 -8.05
CA ALA A 53 1.46 15.69 -8.74
C ALA A 53 1.47 15.48 -10.26
N TYR A 54 1.88 14.30 -10.73
CA TYR A 54 1.81 13.97 -12.16
C TYR A 54 0.37 13.89 -12.67
N ARG A 55 -0.57 13.34 -11.88
CA ARG A 55 -2.00 13.33 -12.22
C ARG A 55 -2.51 14.75 -12.47
N LEU A 56 -2.12 15.70 -11.63
CA LEU A 56 -2.49 17.09 -11.77
C LEU A 56 -1.84 17.74 -13.00
N ALA A 57 -0.60 17.40 -13.35
CA ALA A 57 0.02 17.83 -14.60
C ALA A 57 -0.76 17.30 -15.82
N LEU A 58 -1.09 16.01 -15.83
CA LEU A 58 -1.83 15.35 -16.91
C LEU A 58 -3.27 15.83 -17.08
N ARG A 59 -3.88 16.42 -16.05
CA ARG A 59 -5.17 17.10 -16.19
C ARG A 59 -5.08 18.39 -16.99
N VAL A 60 -3.92 19.05 -16.97
CA VAL A 60 -3.68 20.30 -17.71
C VAL A 60 -3.17 19.98 -19.11
N ASP A 61 -2.17 19.11 -19.22
CA ASP A 61 -1.66 18.59 -20.49
C ASP A 61 -1.60 17.06 -20.49
N PRO A 62 -2.63 16.38 -21.02
CA PRO A 62 -2.68 14.90 -21.11
C PRO A 62 -1.59 14.28 -21.99
N ALA A 63 -0.94 15.08 -22.85
CA ALA A 63 0.08 14.62 -23.77
C ALA A 63 1.51 14.88 -23.26
N ASP A 64 1.68 15.54 -22.12
CA ASP A 64 3.00 15.84 -21.56
C ASP A 64 3.79 14.55 -21.27
N ALA A 65 4.87 14.34 -22.01
CA ALA A 65 5.61 13.10 -21.99
C ALA A 65 6.27 12.82 -20.63
N GLN A 66 6.76 13.87 -19.96
CA GLN A 66 7.43 13.73 -18.66
C GLN A 66 6.43 13.38 -17.56
N ALA A 67 5.26 14.05 -17.54
CA ALA A 67 4.18 13.74 -16.62
C ALA A 67 3.64 12.33 -16.84
N ARG A 68 3.50 11.85 -18.09
CA ARG A 68 3.05 10.48 -18.38
C ARG A 68 4.05 9.46 -17.86
N ALA A 69 5.34 9.65 -18.15
CA ALA A 69 6.39 8.74 -17.69
C ALA A 69 6.48 8.72 -16.15
N GLY A 70 6.47 9.91 -15.52
CA GLY A 70 6.51 10.05 -14.06
C GLY A 70 5.28 9.44 -13.39
N TYR A 71 4.08 9.60 -13.97
CA TYR A 71 2.86 8.98 -13.46
C TYR A 71 2.95 7.45 -13.45
N VAL A 72 3.45 6.86 -14.54
CA VAL A 72 3.63 5.40 -14.66
C VAL A 72 4.62 4.89 -13.61
N GLU A 73 5.74 5.60 -13.42
CA GLU A 73 6.73 5.26 -12.40
C GLU A 73 6.17 5.37 -10.98
N ALA A 74 5.49 6.47 -10.67
CA ALA A 74 4.86 6.69 -9.38
C ALA A 74 3.75 5.67 -9.08
N SER A 75 2.94 5.34 -10.08
CA SER A 75 1.92 4.29 -9.98
C SER A 75 2.53 2.94 -9.66
N ALA A 76 3.64 2.58 -10.33
CA ALA A 76 4.34 1.34 -10.04
C ALA A 76 4.91 1.30 -8.61
N ALA A 77 5.46 2.42 -8.12
CA ALA A 77 5.97 2.53 -6.75
C ALA A 77 4.83 2.47 -5.70
N LEU A 78 3.74 3.18 -5.94
CA LEU A 78 2.58 3.20 -5.05
C LEU A 78 1.91 1.82 -4.97
N ALA A 79 1.67 1.18 -6.12
CA ALA A 79 1.12 -0.16 -6.17
C ALA A 79 2.00 -1.19 -5.45
N GLN A 80 3.33 -1.07 -5.54
CA GLN A 80 4.25 -1.93 -4.79
C GLN A 80 4.12 -1.73 -3.26
N ILE A 81 3.95 -0.50 -2.81
CA ILE A 81 3.71 -0.18 -1.39
C ILE A 81 2.36 -0.76 -0.94
N GLU A 82 1.31 -0.65 -1.74
CA GLU A 82 -0.02 -1.19 -1.44
C GLU A 82 0.01 -2.72 -1.41
N TYR A 83 0.68 -3.34 -2.38
CA TYR A 83 0.91 -4.77 -2.44
C TYR A 83 1.63 -5.31 -1.20
N THR A 84 2.73 -4.67 -0.78
CA THR A 84 3.48 -5.10 0.42
C THR A 84 2.70 -4.92 1.73
N LYS A 85 1.71 -4.02 1.76
CA LYS A 85 0.76 -3.89 2.87
C LYS A 85 -0.38 -4.92 2.82
N GLY A 86 -0.49 -5.70 1.74
CA GLY A 86 -1.56 -6.67 1.51
C GLY A 86 -2.87 -6.03 0.99
N ASN A 87 -2.81 -4.77 0.57
CA ASN A 87 -3.95 -4.04 -0.02
C ASN A 87 -4.04 -4.34 -1.52
N PHE A 88 -4.42 -5.57 -1.85
CA PHE A 88 -4.39 -6.04 -3.24
C PHE A 88 -5.34 -5.28 -4.17
N ASP A 89 -6.54 -4.92 -3.70
CA ASP A 89 -7.51 -4.20 -4.55
C ASP A 89 -7.04 -2.79 -4.90
N ASP A 90 -6.50 -2.05 -3.92
CA ASP A 90 -5.89 -0.73 -4.14
C ASP A 90 -4.71 -0.85 -5.13
N ALA A 91 -3.82 -1.83 -4.91
CA ALA A 91 -2.66 -2.04 -5.77
C ALA A 91 -3.06 -2.34 -7.22
N VAL A 92 -4.08 -3.18 -7.44
CA VAL A 92 -4.62 -3.46 -8.79
C VAL A 92 -5.22 -2.20 -9.42
N ALA A 93 -5.98 -1.41 -8.66
CA ALA A 93 -6.54 -0.16 -9.15
C ALA A 93 -5.44 0.82 -9.59
N THR A 94 -4.42 1.04 -8.75
CA THR A 94 -3.27 1.89 -9.06
C THR A 94 -2.52 1.41 -10.31
N VAL A 95 -2.31 0.10 -10.46
CA VAL A 95 -1.67 -0.47 -11.66
C VAL A 95 -2.52 -0.25 -12.92
N ASN A 96 -3.85 -0.45 -12.82
CA ASN A 96 -4.74 -0.23 -13.95
C ASN A 96 -4.77 1.24 -14.39
N GLU A 97 -4.74 2.18 -13.44
CA GLU A 97 -4.62 3.61 -13.75
C GLU A 97 -3.31 3.92 -14.49
N GLY A 98 -2.18 3.37 -14.04
CA GLY A 98 -0.90 3.52 -14.73
C GLY A 98 -0.90 2.91 -16.14
N LEU A 99 -1.48 1.72 -16.31
CA LEU A 99 -1.62 1.05 -17.61
C LEU A 99 -2.57 1.78 -18.55
N ALA A 100 -3.53 2.56 -18.04
CA ALA A 100 -4.36 3.43 -18.88
C ALA A 100 -3.54 4.57 -19.51
N ILE A 101 -2.46 5.01 -18.85
CA ILE A 101 -1.52 6.01 -19.39
C ILE A 101 -0.50 5.37 -20.33
N ASP A 102 0.07 4.22 -19.95
CA ASP A 102 0.98 3.44 -20.79
C ASP A 102 0.58 1.96 -20.81
N PRO A 103 -0.24 1.54 -21.80
CA PRO A 103 -0.67 0.15 -21.93
C PRO A 103 0.45 -0.84 -22.23
N GLN A 104 1.64 -0.37 -22.65
CA GLN A 104 2.79 -1.20 -22.99
C GLN A 104 3.83 -1.26 -21.86
N SER A 105 3.52 -0.69 -20.70
CA SER A 105 4.40 -0.71 -19.54
C SER A 105 4.62 -2.14 -19.02
N VAL A 106 5.76 -2.73 -19.40
CA VAL A 106 6.16 -4.09 -18.98
C VAL A 106 6.22 -4.20 -17.45
N ARG A 107 6.71 -3.15 -16.77
CA ARG A 107 6.82 -3.10 -15.31
C ARG A 107 5.45 -3.19 -14.64
N LEU A 108 4.47 -2.40 -15.10
CA LEU A 108 3.11 -2.43 -14.54
C LEU A 108 2.40 -3.75 -14.87
N ALA A 109 2.56 -4.27 -16.09
CA ALA A 109 1.98 -5.56 -16.47
C ALA A 109 2.52 -6.71 -15.61
N ALA A 110 3.84 -6.75 -15.37
CA ALA A 110 4.47 -7.74 -14.50
C ALA A 110 4.01 -7.61 -13.04
N LEU A 111 3.89 -6.37 -12.54
CA LEU A 111 3.39 -6.10 -11.19
C LEU A 111 1.93 -6.53 -11.05
N LYS A 112 1.07 -6.25 -12.05
CA LYS A 112 -0.32 -6.71 -12.07
C LYS A 112 -0.40 -8.22 -11.95
N ALA A 113 0.34 -8.96 -12.78
CA ALA A 113 0.36 -10.42 -12.77
C ALA A 113 0.78 -10.96 -11.39
N THR A 114 1.78 -10.33 -10.77
CA THR A 114 2.25 -10.69 -9.43
C THR A 114 1.16 -10.48 -8.37
N ILE A 115 0.49 -9.32 -8.40
CA ILE A 115 -0.57 -8.98 -7.44
C ILE A 115 -1.77 -9.92 -7.59
N GLU A 116 -2.22 -10.18 -8.83
CA GLU A 116 -3.35 -11.06 -9.11
C GLU A 116 -3.06 -12.50 -8.70
N GLN A 117 -1.84 -12.99 -8.96
CA GLN A 117 -1.41 -14.31 -8.52
C GLN A 117 -1.43 -14.43 -6.99
N ALA A 118 -0.94 -13.42 -6.27
CA ALA A 118 -0.95 -13.40 -4.81
C ALA A 118 -2.38 -13.31 -4.25
N LYS A 119 -3.26 -12.54 -4.90
CA LYS A 119 -4.68 -12.43 -4.53
C LYS A 119 -5.38 -13.78 -4.68
N LEU A 120 -5.19 -14.47 -5.81
CA LEU A 120 -5.73 -15.81 -6.04
C LEU A 120 -5.21 -16.82 -5.01
N GLN A 121 -3.90 -16.83 -4.74
CA GLN A 121 -3.33 -17.69 -3.71
C GLN A 121 -3.94 -17.45 -2.33
N ARG A 122 -4.14 -16.18 -1.95
CA ARG A 122 -4.83 -15.81 -0.71
C ARG A 122 -6.27 -16.31 -0.71
N GLU A 123 -7.03 -16.14 -1.78
CA GLU A 123 -8.41 -16.60 -1.87
C GLU A 123 -8.52 -18.12 -1.72
N ILE A 124 -7.63 -18.89 -2.37
CA ILE A 124 -7.56 -20.35 -2.23
C ILE A 124 -7.29 -20.74 -0.77
N VAL A 125 -6.31 -20.11 -0.13
CA VAL A 125 -5.98 -20.38 1.27
C VAL A 125 -7.17 -20.05 2.17
N LEU A 126 -7.80 -18.88 2.00
CA LEU A 126 -8.93 -18.48 2.84
C LEU A 126 -10.18 -19.34 2.62
N SER A 127 -10.38 -19.85 1.40
CA SER A 127 -11.47 -20.78 1.09
C SER A 127 -11.26 -22.14 1.76
N ASN A 128 -10.03 -22.68 1.71
CA ASN A 128 -9.71 -23.98 2.29
C ASN A 128 -9.49 -23.94 3.81
N TYR A 129 -9.09 -22.77 4.33
CA TYR A 129 -8.73 -22.55 5.73
C TYR A 129 -9.39 -21.26 6.24
N PRO A 130 -10.73 -21.24 6.41
CA PRO A 130 -11.48 -20.06 6.85
C PRO A 130 -11.02 -19.47 8.19
N THR A 131 -10.42 -20.26 9.09
CA THR A 131 -9.87 -19.72 10.34
C THR A 131 -8.51 -19.02 10.16
N TYR A 132 -7.83 -19.20 9.03
CA TYR A 132 -6.48 -18.68 8.77
C TYR A 132 -6.40 -17.17 8.98
N ARG A 133 -7.35 -16.40 8.44
CA ARG A 133 -7.36 -14.94 8.63
C ARG A 133 -7.49 -14.55 10.09
N ALA A 134 -8.41 -15.18 10.82
CA ALA A 134 -8.65 -14.86 12.23
C ALA A 134 -7.42 -15.21 13.10
N ALA A 135 -6.87 -16.41 12.91
CA ALA A 135 -5.67 -16.86 13.61
C ALA A 135 -4.46 -15.95 13.35
N GLY A 136 -4.25 -15.52 12.10
CA GLY A 136 -3.19 -14.58 11.74
C GLY A 136 -3.34 -13.23 12.44
N LEU A 137 -4.56 -12.68 12.49
CA LEU A 137 -4.85 -11.42 13.19
C LEU A 137 -4.64 -11.54 14.71
N GLU A 138 -5.02 -12.66 15.31
CA GLU A 138 -4.78 -12.92 16.73
C GLU A 138 -3.30 -12.98 17.06
N ILE A 139 -2.49 -13.63 16.22
CA ILE A 139 -1.03 -13.67 16.37
C ILE A 139 -0.45 -12.26 16.28
N GLN A 140 -0.86 -11.47 15.29
CA GLN A 140 -0.40 -10.07 15.16
C GLN A 140 -0.72 -9.25 16.42
N ARG A 141 -1.94 -9.34 16.93
CA ARG A 141 -2.35 -8.65 18.18
C ARG A 141 -1.52 -9.12 19.37
N ALA A 142 -1.21 -10.41 19.47
CA ALA A 142 -0.39 -10.95 20.55
C ALA A 142 1.03 -10.40 20.54
N TYR A 143 1.65 -10.26 19.35
CA TYR A 143 2.97 -9.63 19.22
C TYR A 143 2.94 -8.11 19.49
N GLN A 144 1.84 -7.43 19.14
CA GLN A 144 1.65 -6.03 19.54
C GLN A 144 1.58 -5.88 21.06
N GLN A 145 0.85 -6.78 21.74
CA GLN A 145 0.80 -6.80 23.20
C GLN A 145 2.17 -7.08 23.83
N LEU A 146 2.93 -8.03 23.25
CA LEU A 146 4.30 -8.32 23.69
C LEU A 146 5.19 -7.07 23.62
N ASN A 147 5.10 -6.30 22.53
CA ASN A 147 5.82 -5.04 22.37
C ASN A 147 5.42 -4.00 23.43
N ALA A 148 4.12 -3.88 23.72
CA ALA A 148 3.62 -2.98 24.76
C ALA A 148 4.15 -3.36 26.15
N THR A 149 4.15 -4.64 26.49
CA THR A 149 4.70 -5.14 27.76
C THR A 149 6.20 -4.87 27.86
N ASN A 150 6.96 -5.08 26.77
CA ASN A 150 8.38 -4.79 26.73
C ASN A 150 8.66 -3.29 26.93
N ALA A 151 7.86 -2.42 26.31
CA ALA A 151 7.98 -0.98 26.51
C ALA A 151 7.74 -0.56 27.97
N LEU A 152 6.78 -1.18 28.66
CA LEU A 152 6.55 -0.95 30.10
C LEU A 152 7.72 -1.42 30.96
N LEU A 153 8.32 -2.58 30.65
CA LEU A 153 9.52 -3.06 31.33
C LEU A 153 10.67 -2.05 31.20
N LEU A 154 10.95 -1.59 29.97
CA LEU A 154 12.01 -0.60 29.72
C LEU A 154 11.73 0.73 30.44
N ARG A 155 10.46 1.16 30.48
CA ARG A 155 10.05 2.33 31.26
C ARG A 155 10.38 2.13 32.74
N ASN A 156 10.00 1.02 33.35
CA ASN A 156 10.29 0.77 34.77
C ASN A 156 11.80 0.76 35.07
N LEU A 157 12.61 0.13 34.22
CA LEU A 157 14.07 0.14 34.37
C LEU A 157 14.63 1.57 34.30
N LYS A 158 14.13 2.37 33.35
CA LYS A 158 14.50 3.78 33.25
C LYS A 158 14.14 4.55 34.52
N HIS A 159 12.94 4.36 35.07
CA HIS A 159 12.52 5.00 36.32
C HIS A 159 13.39 4.59 37.50
N PHE A 160 13.66 3.28 37.65
CA PHE A 160 14.55 2.78 38.70
C PHE A 160 15.93 3.44 38.61
N GLY A 161 16.49 3.58 37.41
CA GLY A 161 17.85 4.10 37.20
C GLY A 161 18.13 5.51 37.75
N TYR A 162 17.10 6.32 38.01
CA TYR A 162 17.27 7.64 38.64
C TYR A 162 16.48 7.84 39.95
N THR A 163 15.53 6.97 40.26
CA THR A 163 14.76 7.06 41.52
C THR A 163 15.24 6.08 42.59
N PHE A 164 15.88 4.98 42.18
CA PHE A 164 16.21 3.83 43.03
C PHE A 164 15.01 3.23 43.77
N ASP A 165 13.78 3.51 43.33
CA ASP A 165 12.56 2.91 43.87
C ASP A 165 12.48 1.43 43.49
N THR A 166 12.69 0.56 44.47
CA THR A 166 12.73 -0.90 44.28
C THR A 166 11.42 -1.46 43.76
N ASN A 167 10.29 -0.77 43.95
CA ASN A 167 9.01 -1.19 43.38
C ASN A 167 9.06 -1.21 41.84
N GLN A 168 9.78 -0.28 41.22
CA GLN A 168 9.97 -0.26 39.76
C GLN A 168 10.76 -1.48 39.29
N LEU A 169 11.81 -1.85 40.02
CA LEU A 169 12.62 -3.02 39.72
C LEU A 169 11.82 -4.31 39.90
N THR A 170 11.07 -4.46 40.99
CA THR A 170 10.15 -5.59 41.21
C THR A 170 9.11 -5.69 40.09
N ALA A 171 8.54 -4.56 39.68
CA ALA A 171 7.56 -4.51 38.61
C ALA A 171 8.16 -4.82 37.22
N ALA A 172 9.45 -4.53 37.00
CA ALA A 172 10.19 -4.93 35.80
C ALA A 172 10.47 -6.44 35.79
N ILE A 173 10.88 -7.02 36.93
CA ILE A 173 11.10 -8.46 37.09
C ILE A 173 9.80 -9.24 36.84
N LYS A 174 8.67 -8.80 37.40
CA LYS A 174 7.38 -9.45 37.13
C LYS A 174 7.04 -9.47 35.63
N ARG A 175 7.23 -8.33 34.96
CA ARG A 175 6.98 -8.20 33.51
C ARG A 175 7.92 -9.05 32.66
N SER A 176 9.17 -9.27 33.08
CA SER A 176 10.09 -10.13 32.32
C SER A 176 9.62 -11.59 32.32
N TYR A 177 9.09 -12.09 33.43
CA TYR A 177 8.46 -13.42 33.49
C TYR A 177 7.20 -13.51 32.62
N GLU A 178 6.35 -12.48 32.65
CA GLU A 178 5.16 -12.41 31.77
C GLU A 178 5.55 -12.44 30.29
N LEU A 179 6.58 -11.68 29.89
CA LEU A 179 7.12 -11.69 28.52
C LEU A 179 7.63 -13.07 28.11
N GLN A 180 8.36 -13.75 29.00
CA GLN A 180 8.88 -15.09 28.71
C GLN A 180 7.76 -16.10 28.46
N LEU A 181 6.69 -16.04 29.27
CA LEU A 181 5.52 -16.91 29.10
C LEU A 181 4.76 -16.59 27.80
N GLU A 182 4.53 -15.32 27.50
CA GLU A 182 3.86 -14.89 26.26
C GLU A 182 4.66 -15.27 25.02
N LEU A 183 6.00 -15.19 25.07
CA LEU A 183 6.85 -15.62 23.96
C LEU A 183 6.70 -17.13 23.66
N ALA A 184 6.64 -17.96 24.70
CA ALA A 184 6.40 -19.39 24.53
C ALA A 184 5.01 -19.68 23.94
N ARG A 185 3.97 -18.99 24.43
CA ARG A 185 2.60 -19.10 23.89
C ARG A 185 2.54 -18.67 22.42
N ASN A 186 3.19 -17.56 22.07
CA ASN A 186 3.20 -17.03 20.70
C ASN A 186 3.98 -17.95 19.75
N THR A 187 5.06 -18.58 20.21
CA THR A 187 5.76 -19.63 19.47
C THR A 187 4.82 -20.78 19.13
N ASN A 188 4.03 -21.26 20.10
CA ASN A 188 3.04 -22.32 19.85
C ASN A 188 1.95 -21.87 18.85
N ARG A 189 1.46 -20.64 18.96
CA ARG A 189 0.49 -20.10 17.98
C ARG A 189 1.06 -20.09 16.55
N LEU A 190 2.33 -19.72 16.36
CA LEU A 190 2.99 -19.76 15.06
C LEU A 190 3.14 -21.18 14.52
N ILE A 191 3.48 -22.15 15.39
CA ILE A 191 3.57 -23.56 15.00
C ILE A 191 2.20 -24.07 14.50
N LEU A 192 1.13 -23.79 15.24
CA LEU A 192 -0.24 -24.16 14.87
C LEU A 192 -0.67 -23.46 13.57
N TYR A 193 -0.34 -22.17 13.42
CA TYR A 193 -0.65 -21.41 12.21
C TYR A 193 0.01 -21.98 10.95
N ARG A 194 1.28 -22.42 11.07
CA ARG A 194 1.97 -23.16 10.01
C ARG A 194 1.27 -24.48 9.71
N GLN A 195 0.95 -25.25 10.75
CA GLN A 195 0.31 -26.55 10.61
C GLN A 195 -1.02 -26.48 9.86
N LEU A 196 -1.78 -25.40 10.09
CA LEU A 196 -3.06 -25.15 9.42
C LEU A 196 -2.93 -25.35 7.90
N ILE A 197 -1.95 -24.68 7.28
CA ILE A 197 -1.76 -24.70 5.82
C ILE A 197 -0.91 -25.87 5.32
N THR A 198 -0.01 -26.41 6.15
CA THR A 198 0.87 -27.53 5.72
C THR A 198 0.20 -28.89 5.79
N SER A 199 -0.89 -29.04 6.56
CA SER A 199 -1.61 -30.31 6.67
C SER A 199 -2.18 -30.79 5.33
N GLY A 200 -2.46 -29.86 4.40
CA GLY A 200 -3.06 -30.15 3.10
C GLY A 200 -4.53 -30.57 3.19
N VAL A 201 -5.12 -30.64 4.39
CA VAL A 201 -6.51 -31.03 4.63
C VAL A 201 -7.34 -29.76 4.87
N PRO A 202 -8.29 -29.42 4.00
CA PRO A 202 -9.17 -28.27 4.19
C PRO A 202 -9.97 -28.37 5.50
N GLU A 203 -10.23 -27.24 6.15
CA GLU A 203 -11.09 -27.20 7.32
C GLU A 203 -12.54 -27.51 6.93
N THR A 204 -13.23 -28.31 7.74
CA THR A 204 -14.67 -28.56 7.55
C THR A 204 -15.46 -27.48 8.31
N PRO A 205 -16.28 -26.65 7.65
CA PRO A 205 -17.08 -25.66 8.35
C PRO A 205 -18.02 -26.34 9.37
N GLY A 206 -17.92 -25.94 10.64
CA GLY A 206 -18.76 -26.45 11.74
C GLY A 206 -18.10 -27.48 12.67
N ARG A 207 -16.90 -27.99 12.37
CA ARG A 207 -16.08 -28.64 13.40
C ARG A 207 -15.29 -27.56 14.12
N SER A 208 -15.72 -27.21 15.32
CA SER A 208 -14.95 -26.37 16.24
C SER A 208 -13.53 -26.92 16.34
N SER A 209 -12.53 -26.14 15.91
CA SER A 209 -11.10 -26.41 16.06
C SER A 209 -10.62 -26.31 17.52
N ALA A 210 -11.52 -26.58 18.47
CA ALA A 210 -11.27 -26.60 19.92
C ALA A 210 -10.42 -27.80 20.37
N SER A 211 -9.97 -28.66 19.46
CA SER A 211 -9.05 -29.76 19.78
C SER A 211 -8.02 -29.95 18.66
N PHE A 212 -7.09 -29.01 18.57
CA PHE A 212 -5.69 -29.36 18.24
C PHE A 212 -4.83 -29.37 19.51
N GLY A 213 -5.45 -29.68 20.65
CA GLY A 213 -4.79 -30.06 21.90
C GLY A 213 -5.10 -31.52 22.21
N ALA A 214 -4.08 -32.27 22.63
CA ALA A 214 -4.05 -33.71 22.93
C ALA A 214 -3.72 -34.66 21.76
N GLY A 215 -2.68 -34.34 20.97
CA GLY A 215 -1.87 -35.40 20.35
C GLY A 215 -1.01 -36.06 21.43
N SER A 216 -1.44 -37.23 21.89
CA SER A 216 -0.81 -38.07 22.91
C SER A 216 0.72 -38.15 22.81
N LEU A 217 1.41 -37.77 23.90
CA LEU A 217 2.78 -38.17 24.19
C LEU A 217 2.78 -39.59 24.77
N LEU A 218 2.74 -40.61 23.91
CA LEU A 218 3.11 -41.97 24.29
C LEU A 218 4.15 -42.51 23.30
N PRO A 219 5.24 -43.15 23.77
CA PRO A 219 6.20 -43.80 22.89
C PRO A 219 5.57 -45.07 22.31
N LEU A 220 5.78 -45.31 21.02
CA LEU A 220 5.40 -46.56 20.37
C LEU A 220 6.36 -47.69 20.81
N PRO A 221 5.87 -48.94 20.91
CA PRO A 221 6.65 -50.12 21.34
C PRO A 221 7.78 -50.49 20.37
#